data_AF-A0AA89BSD0-F1
#
_entry.id   AF-A0AA89BSD0-F1
#
_cell.length_a   1.000
_cell.length_b   1.000
_cell.length_c   1.000
_cell.angle_alpha   90.00
_cell.angle_beta   90.00
_cell.angle_gamma   90.00
#
_symmetry.space_group_name_H-M   'P 1'
#
loop_
_entity.id
_entity.type
_entity.pdbx_description
1 polymer ?
#
loop_
_entity_poly.entity_id
_entity_poly.type
_entity_poly.pdbx_seq_one_letter_code
_entity_poly.pdbx_strand_id
1 'polypeptide(L)'
;HTTLNAALSSQVVEELMTNLRTHLQTDGVELDQRKYTTGTECTGPVVAICINVSRLGTDVQEVLKHIKKDQHDIAVLVLHHKEAHALPNQNSDRILTSSEYKKLGAIIDVAFLSNKGMYPCEMNSLAMRRLVSFLLQYKTDLS
;
A
#
# COMPACT_ATOMS: atom_id res chain seq x y z
N HIS A 1 22.04 -2.67 -0.28
CA HIS A 1 21.29 -2.11 0.86
C HIS A 1 21.14 -0.62 0.62
N THR A 2 20.01 -0.18 0.04
CA THR A 2 19.72 1.25 -0.13
C THR A 2 18.62 1.57 0.87
N THR A 3 19.00 2.05 2.05
CA THR A 3 18.02 2.62 2.98
C THR A 3 17.47 3.86 2.29
N LEU A 4 16.18 3.85 1.96
CA LEU A 4 15.53 5.02 1.41
C LEU A 4 15.60 6.18 2.41
N ASN A 5 16.06 7.34 1.95
CA ASN A 5 16.02 8.56 2.75
C ASN A 5 14.56 8.88 3.06
N ALA A 6 14.26 9.27 4.30
CA ALA A 6 12.92 9.64 4.77
C ALA A 6 12.22 10.65 3.85
N ALA A 7 12.97 11.60 3.28
CA ALA A 7 12.42 12.57 2.33
C ALA A 7 11.85 11.90 1.06
N LEU A 8 12.55 10.89 0.54
CA LEU A 8 12.11 10.16 -0.64
C LEU A 8 10.90 9.27 -0.33
N SER A 9 10.87 8.65 0.86
CA SER A 9 9.68 7.92 1.34
C SER A 9 8.46 8.83 1.43
N SER A 10 8.60 10.03 1.99
CA SER A 10 7.51 11.01 2.07
C SER A 10 7.00 11.43 0.69
N GLN A 11 7.90 11.74 -0.24
CA GLN A 11 7.53 12.16 -1.59
C GLN A 11 6.71 11.09 -2.33
N VAL A 12 7.12 9.82 -2.25
CA VAL A 12 6.39 8.73 -2.92
C VAL A 12 5.03 8.50 -2.28
N VAL A 13 4.92 8.63 -0.96
CA VAL A 13 3.62 8.54 -0.27
C VAL A 13 2.71 9.70 -0.68
N GLU A 14 3.22 10.92 -0.78
CA GLU A 14 2.43 12.08 -1.22
C GLU A 14 1.92 11.91 -2.66
N GLU A 15 2.77 11.42 -3.56
CA GLU A 15 2.40 11.13 -4.95
C GLU A 15 1.34 10.02 -5.03
N LEU A 16 1.54 8.93 -4.30
CA LEU A 16 0.57 7.84 -4.17
C LEU A 16 -0.80 8.37 -3.71
N MET A 17 -0.81 9.19 -2.66
CA MET A 17 -2.05 9.74 -2.11
C MET A 17 -2.73 10.72 -3.06
N THR A 18 -1.96 11.49 -3.82
CA THR A 18 -2.48 12.40 -4.85
C THR A 18 -3.15 11.62 -5.99
N ASN A 19 -2.48 10.58 -6.47
CA ASN A 19 -3.01 9.69 -7.50
C ASN A 19 -4.28 9.00 -7.01
N LEU A 20 -4.29 8.49 -5.78
CA LEU A 20 -5.43 7.82 -5.20
C LEU A 20 -6.63 8.76 -5.02
N ARG A 21 -6.43 9.98 -4.50
CA ARG A 21 -7.50 11.00 -4.41
C ARG A 21 -8.12 11.29 -5.77
N THR A 22 -7.28 11.46 -6.79
CA THR A 22 -7.75 11.75 -8.16
C THR A 22 -8.66 10.63 -8.67
N HIS A 23 -8.31 9.36 -8.45
CA HIS A 23 -9.14 8.23 -8.86
C HIS A 23 -10.44 8.14 -8.04
N LEU A 24 -10.36 8.25 -6.70
CA LEU A 24 -11.52 8.15 -5.83
C LEU A 24 -12.53 9.30 -6.01
N GLN A 25 -12.05 10.50 -6.38
CA GLN A 25 -12.92 11.62 -6.72
C GLN A 25 -13.82 11.32 -7.92
N THR A 26 -13.37 10.52 -8.88
CA THR A 26 -14.22 10.09 -10.01
C THR A 26 -15.40 9.24 -9.56
N ASP A 27 -15.26 8.56 -8.41
CA ASP A 27 -16.30 7.78 -7.75
C ASP A 27 -17.04 8.57 -6.66
N GLY A 28 -16.79 9.89 -6.53
CA GLY A 28 -17.42 10.74 -5.51
C GLY A 28 -17.00 10.42 -4.09
N VAL A 29 -15.81 9.83 -3.89
CA VAL A 29 -15.26 9.49 -2.58
C VAL A 29 -14.17 10.49 -2.19
N GLU A 30 -14.32 11.11 -1.03
CA GLU A 30 -13.29 11.94 -0.43
C GLU A 30 -12.38 11.10 0.48
N LEU A 31 -11.06 11.23 0.31
CA LEU A 31 -10.08 10.48 1.08
C LEU A 31 -9.45 11.36 2.16
N ASP A 32 -9.78 11.07 3.41
CA ASP A 32 -9.10 11.63 4.59
C ASP A 32 -7.84 10.80 4.91
N GLN A 33 -6.71 11.48 5.12
CA GLN A 33 -5.43 10.85 5.44
C GLN A 33 -5.06 11.16 6.88
N ARG A 34 -4.93 10.12 7.70
CA ARG A 34 -4.49 10.24 9.10
C ARG A 34 -3.22 9.45 9.33
N LYS A 35 -2.30 10.03 10.10
CA LYS A 35 -1.12 9.31 10.58
C LYS A 35 -1.58 8.26 11.60
N TYR A 36 -1.26 7.00 11.37
CA TYR A 36 -1.52 5.95 12.34
C TYR A 36 -0.67 6.18 13.59
N THR A 37 -1.31 6.25 14.76
CA THR A 37 -0.64 6.23 16.07
C THR A 37 -1.20 5.06 16.88
N THR A 38 -0.32 4.42 17.67
CA THR A 38 -0.71 3.31 18.54
C THR A 38 -1.86 3.75 19.46
N GLY A 39 -3.00 3.06 19.39
CA GLY A 39 -4.21 3.40 20.15
C GLY A 39 -5.24 4.25 19.41
N THR A 40 -4.97 4.63 18.14
CA THR A 40 -6.01 5.20 17.27
C THR A 40 -7.09 4.16 17.00
N GLU A 41 -8.35 4.47 17.33
CA GLU A 41 -9.48 3.68 16.84
C GLU A 41 -9.66 3.92 15.34
N CYS A 42 -9.39 2.89 14.54
CA CYS A 42 -9.57 2.93 13.09
C CYS A 42 -10.88 2.22 12.72
N THR A 43 -11.95 2.99 12.53
CA THR A 43 -13.25 2.45 12.09
C THR A 43 -13.23 2.04 10.61
N GLY A 44 -12.46 2.74 9.76
CA GLY A 44 -12.29 2.44 8.33
C GLY A 44 -11.11 1.52 7.99
N PRO A 45 -10.95 1.13 6.71
CA PRO A 45 -9.87 0.26 6.24
C PRO A 45 -8.49 0.87 6.50
N VAL A 46 -7.48 0.02 6.67
CA VAL A 46 -6.09 0.42 6.94
C VAL A 46 -5.21 0.09 5.74
N VAL A 47 -4.42 1.07 5.30
CA VAL A 47 -3.42 0.89 4.24
C VAL A 47 -2.02 1.01 4.86
N ALA A 48 -1.36 -0.13 5.02
CA ALA A 48 -0.01 -0.23 5.57
C ALA A 48 1.04 -0.11 4.46
N ILE A 49 2.01 0.80 4.61
CA ILE A 49 3.03 1.08 3.59
C ILE A 49 4.38 0.50 4.02
N CYS A 50 4.93 -0.41 3.21
CA CYS A 50 6.19 -1.11 3.44
C CYS A 50 7.20 -0.75 2.34
N ILE A 51 8.28 -0.06 2.72
CA ILE A 51 9.24 0.55 1.79
C ILE A 51 10.49 -0.32 1.53
N ASN A 52 10.59 -1.51 2.13
CA ASN A 52 11.81 -2.31 2.04
C ASN A 52 11.56 -3.79 1.70
N VAL A 53 12.14 -4.22 0.59
CA VAL A 53 11.96 -5.56 0.02
C VAL A 53 12.85 -6.60 0.73
N SER A 54 13.96 -6.19 1.35
CA SER A 54 14.91 -7.15 1.93
C SER A 54 14.41 -7.86 3.20
N ARG A 55 13.37 -7.32 3.84
CA ARG A 55 12.75 -7.87 5.06
C ARG A 55 11.22 -7.81 5.01
N LEU A 56 10.64 -7.91 3.81
CA LEU A 56 9.21 -7.69 3.61
C LEU A 56 8.33 -8.49 4.59
N GLY A 57 8.61 -9.78 4.79
CA GLY A 57 7.87 -10.60 5.75
C GLY A 57 7.94 -10.08 7.19
N THR A 58 9.15 -9.76 7.67
CA THR A 58 9.35 -9.23 9.03
C THR A 58 8.72 -7.85 9.21
N ASP A 59 8.89 -6.95 8.25
CA ASP A 59 8.38 -5.59 8.32
C ASP A 59 6.84 -5.58 8.32
N VAL A 60 6.22 -6.40 7.46
CA VAL A 60 4.76 -6.58 7.45
C VAL A 60 4.28 -7.18 8.76
N GLN A 61 4.92 -8.24 9.26
CA GLN A 61 4.53 -8.88 10.51
C GLN A 61 4.59 -7.91 11.70
N GLU A 62 5.65 -7.09 11.80
CA GLU A 62 5.77 -6.08 12.84
C GLU A 62 4.68 -5.00 12.73
N VAL A 63 4.35 -4.53 11.52
CA VAL A 63 3.27 -3.56 11.34
C VAL A 63 1.92 -4.16 11.74
N LEU A 64 1.63 -5.40 11.32
CA LEU A 64 0.36 -6.07 11.62
C LEU A 64 0.14 -6.31 13.12
N LYS A 65 1.20 -6.57 13.90
CA LYS A 65 1.10 -6.73 15.37
C LYS A 65 0.52 -5.48 16.06
N HIS A 66 0.72 -4.31 15.47
CA HIS A 66 0.30 -3.05 16.07
C HIS A 66 -1.09 -2.59 15.60
N ILE A 67 -1.66 -3.22 14.57
CA ILE A 67 -2.98 -2.87 14.02
C ILE A 67 -4.04 -3.73 14.70
N LYS A 68 -4.90 -3.09 15.50
CA LYS A 68 -6.04 -3.75 16.16
C LYS A 68 -7.27 -3.71 15.23
N LYS A 69 -7.19 -4.41 14.10
CA LYS A 69 -8.28 -4.51 13.12
C LYS A 69 -8.33 -5.92 12.51
N ASP A 70 -9.49 -6.33 12.00
CA ASP A 70 -9.60 -7.54 11.22
C ASP A 70 -8.67 -7.47 10.00
N GLN A 71 -7.92 -8.54 9.76
CA GLN A 71 -6.89 -8.55 8.72
C GLN A 71 -7.48 -8.31 7.32
N HIS A 72 -8.75 -8.69 7.11
CA HIS A 72 -9.47 -8.44 5.85
C HIS A 72 -9.63 -6.95 5.54
N ASP A 73 -9.57 -6.08 6.55
CA ASP A 73 -9.66 -4.64 6.40
C ASP A 73 -8.29 -3.96 6.25
N ILE A 74 -7.23 -4.75 6.06
CA ILE A 74 -5.87 -4.26 5.92
C ILE A 74 -5.35 -4.55 4.52
N ALA A 75 -4.97 -3.49 3.81
CA ALA A 75 -4.17 -3.57 2.59
C ALA A 75 -2.71 -3.26 2.90
N VAL A 76 -1.79 -4.07 2.40
CA VAL A 76 -0.34 -3.84 2.48
C VAL A 76 0.17 -3.37 1.13
N LEU A 77 0.86 -2.23 1.10
CA LEU A 77 1.53 -1.69 -0.07
C LEU A 77 3.02 -1.93 0.03
N VAL A 78 3.60 -2.57 -0.97
CA VAL A 78 5.02 -2.90 -1.05
C VAL A 78 5.67 -2.02 -2.11
N LEU A 79 6.56 -1.14 -1.69
CA LEU A 79 7.23 -0.21 -2.59
C LEU A 79 8.57 -0.78 -3.09
N HIS A 80 8.67 -0.96 -4.40
CA HIS A 80 9.83 -1.44 -5.12
C HIS A 80 10.61 -0.27 -5.71
N HIS A 81 11.80 -0.03 -5.18
CA HIS A 81 12.75 0.93 -5.74
C HIS A 81 13.50 0.30 -6.92
N LYS A 82 12.85 0.23 -8.09
CA LYS A 82 13.38 -0.45 -9.28
C LYS A 82 12.87 0.19 -10.56
N GLU A 83 13.64 0.07 -11.64
CA GLU A 83 13.21 0.38 -13.01
C GLU A 83 12.27 -0.71 -13.56
N ALA A 84 11.46 -0.37 -14.57
CA ALA A 84 10.41 -1.26 -15.11
C ALA A 84 10.93 -2.64 -15.54
N HIS A 85 12.09 -2.68 -16.19
CA HIS A 85 12.72 -3.92 -16.68
C HIS A 85 13.34 -4.78 -15.57
N ALA A 86 13.48 -4.23 -14.36
CA ALA A 86 14.06 -4.90 -13.20
C ALA A 86 13.01 -5.26 -12.14
N LEU A 87 11.73 -4.98 -12.42
CA LEU A 87 10.62 -5.33 -11.53
C LEU A 87 10.58 -6.84 -11.29
N PRO A 88 10.17 -7.26 -10.09
CA PRO A 88 10.08 -8.68 -9.77
C PRO A 88 9.11 -9.38 -10.72
N ASN A 89 9.50 -10.55 -11.22
CA ASN A 89 8.64 -11.40 -12.06
C ASN A 89 7.48 -12.04 -11.27
N GLN A 90 7.48 -11.88 -9.95
CA GLN A 90 6.46 -12.41 -9.04
C GLN A 90 6.00 -11.28 -8.11
N ASN A 91 4.68 -11.20 -7.92
CA ASN A 91 4.08 -10.27 -6.98
C ASN A 91 4.41 -10.67 -5.53
N SER A 92 4.32 -9.71 -4.60
CA SER A 92 4.66 -9.92 -3.18
C SER A 92 3.74 -10.92 -2.48
N ASP A 93 2.54 -11.14 -3.00
CA ASP A 93 1.59 -12.16 -2.53
C ASP A 93 2.15 -13.60 -2.62
N ARG A 94 3.07 -13.86 -3.57
CA ARG A 94 3.76 -15.16 -3.70
C ARG A 94 4.92 -15.33 -2.73
N ILE A 95 5.38 -14.23 -2.11
CA ILE A 95 6.43 -14.24 -1.09
C ILE A 95 5.80 -14.34 0.31
N LEU A 96 4.71 -13.60 0.53
CA LEU A 96 3.95 -13.57 1.77
C LEU A 96 2.96 -14.75 1.85
N THR A 97 3.49 -15.97 1.93
CA THR A 97 2.71 -17.22 1.80
C THR A 97 2.11 -17.76 3.11
N SER A 98 2.56 -17.26 4.27
CA SER A 98 2.00 -17.65 5.57
C SER A 98 0.50 -17.37 5.66
N SER A 99 -0.20 -18.19 6.45
CA SER A 99 -1.65 -18.10 6.65
C SER A 99 -2.11 -16.74 7.20
N GLU A 100 -1.25 -16.03 7.93
CA GLU A 100 -1.50 -14.67 8.43
C GLU A 100 -1.65 -13.65 7.29
N TYR A 101 -0.89 -13.77 6.20
CA TYR A 101 -0.96 -12.82 5.09
C TYR A 101 -2.11 -13.13 4.13
N LYS A 102 -2.57 -14.39 4.09
CA LYS A 102 -3.73 -14.79 3.27
C LYS A 102 -5.05 -14.17 3.73
N LYS A 103 -5.10 -13.67 4.95
CA LYS A 103 -6.27 -12.98 5.51
C LYS A 103 -6.26 -11.49 5.20
N LEU A 104 -5.17 -10.94 4.66
CA LEU A 104 -5.12 -9.53 4.26
C LEU A 104 -6.13 -9.25 3.15
N GLY A 105 -6.80 -8.10 3.23
CA GLY A 105 -7.71 -7.66 2.19
C GLY A 105 -7.01 -7.45 0.84
N ALA A 106 -5.76 -6.96 0.88
CA ALA A 106 -4.91 -6.87 -0.31
C ALA A 106 -3.41 -6.83 0.03
N ILE A 107 -2.61 -7.33 -0.91
CA ILE A 107 -1.15 -7.10 -0.98
C ILE A 107 -0.88 -6.48 -2.35
N ILE A 108 -0.37 -5.26 -2.38
CA ILE A 108 -0.29 -4.41 -3.57
C ILE A 108 1.15 -3.97 -3.78
N ASP A 109 1.71 -4.31 -4.93
CA ASP A 109 3.06 -3.89 -5.33
C ASP A 109 3.03 -2.55 -6.06
N VAL A 110 3.92 -1.63 -5.67
CA VAL A 110 4.08 -0.30 -6.28
C VAL A 110 5.54 -0.11 -6.66
N ALA A 111 5.80 0.41 -7.85
CA ALA A 111 7.14 0.70 -8.35
C ALA A 111 7.43 2.21 -8.31
N PHE A 112 8.65 2.58 -7.92
CA PHE A 112 9.09 3.96 -7.94
C PHE A 112 10.60 4.09 -8.12
N LEU A 113 11.06 5.29 -8.46
CA LEU A 113 12.47 5.64 -8.57
C LEU A 113 12.76 6.98 -7.89
N SER A 114 13.96 7.15 -7.37
CA SER A 114 14.34 8.35 -6.61
C SER A 114 14.22 9.64 -7.42
N ASN A 115 14.47 9.56 -8.73
CA ASN A 115 14.48 10.70 -9.65
C ASN A 115 13.22 10.82 -10.50
N LYS A 116 12.33 9.82 -10.49
CA LYS A 116 11.10 9.82 -11.30
C LYS A 116 9.81 9.72 -10.46
N GLY A 117 9.92 9.44 -9.17
CA GLY A 117 8.75 9.11 -8.35
C GLY A 117 8.09 7.82 -8.83
N MET A 118 6.76 7.75 -8.72
CA MET A 118 5.96 6.72 -9.36
C MET A 118 5.93 6.97 -10.86
N TYR A 119 6.30 5.97 -11.66
CA TYR A 119 6.35 6.11 -13.11
C TYR A 119 5.28 5.22 -13.79
N PRO A 120 4.88 5.53 -15.05
CA PRO A 120 3.93 4.71 -15.79
C PRO A 120 4.49 3.30 -16.03
N CYS A 121 3.86 2.29 -15.43
CA CYS A 121 4.15 0.88 -15.67
C CYS A 121 2.93 0.03 -15.31
N GLU A 122 2.90 -1.21 -15.80
CA GLU A 122 1.78 -2.13 -15.55
C GLU A 122 1.55 -2.39 -14.06
N MET A 123 2.63 -2.51 -13.27
CA MET A 123 2.56 -2.69 -11.82
C MET A 123 1.80 -1.54 -11.16
N ASN A 124 2.15 -0.28 -11.48
CA ASN A 124 1.49 0.89 -10.89
C ASN A 124 0.04 1.05 -11.36
N SER A 125 -0.24 0.75 -12.63
CA SER A 125 -1.62 0.74 -13.14
C SER A 125 -2.48 -0.32 -12.45
N LEU A 126 -1.93 -1.50 -12.19
CA LEU A 126 -2.61 -2.55 -11.42
C LEU A 126 -2.76 -2.15 -9.94
N ALA A 127 -1.73 -1.54 -9.36
CA ALA A 127 -1.73 -1.07 -7.98
C ALA A 127 -2.88 -0.10 -7.72
N MET A 128 -3.04 0.90 -8.58
CA MET A 128 -4.12 1.90 -8.45
C MET A 128 -5.49 1.24 -8.55
N ARG A 129 -5.71 0.36 -9.53
CA ARG A 129 -6.98 -0.37 -9.66
C ARG A 129 -7.31 -1.20 -8.41
N ARG A 130 -6.32 -1.92 -7.87
CA ARG A 130 -6.51 -2.75 -6.67
C ARG A 130 -6.76 -1.91 -5.42
N LEU A 131 -6.04 -0.80 -5.27
CA LEU A 131 -6.20 0.09 -4.12
C LEU A 131 -7.55 0.80 -4.12
N VAL A 132 -7.98 1.32 -5.27
CA VAL A 132 -9.32 1.89 -5.44
C VAL A 132 -10.38 0.83 -5.17
N SER A 133 -10.26 -0.36 -5.78
CA SER A 133 -11.23 -1.44 -5.57
C SER A 133 -11.33 -1.87 -4.10
N PHE A 134 -10.20 -1.94 -3.39
CA PHE A 134 -10.18 -2.26 -1.96
C PHE A 134 -10.93 -1.19 -1.15
N LEU A 135 -10.65 0.09 -1.37
CA LEU A 135 -11.28 1.17 -0.62
C LEU A 135 -12.78 1.32 -0.93
N LEU A 136 -13.19 1.11 -2.19
CA LEU A 136 -14.58 1.22 -2.59
C LEU A 136 -15.50 0.15 -1.97
N GLN A 137 -14.96 -0.97 -1.50
CA GLN A 137 -15.75 -1.98 -0.77
C GLN A 137 -16.37 -1.38 0.51
N TYR A 138 -15.70 -0.41 1.13
CA TYR A 138 -16.14 0.25 2.35
C TYR A 138 -17.03 1.47 2.08
N LYS A 139 -17.28 1.81 0.81
CA LYS A 139 -18.25 2.85 0.44
C LYS A 139 -19.68 2.41 0.77
N THR A 140 -19.96 1.11 0.66
CA THR A 140 -21.30 0.52 0.83
C THR A 140 -21.69 0.24 2.28
N ASP A 141 -20.76 0.23 3.24
CA ASP A 141 -21.06 -0.03 4.66
C ASP A 141 -21.49 1.22 5.44
N LEU A 142 -21.62 2.37 4.75
CA LEU A 142 -22.04 3.65 5.32
C LEU A 142 -23.48 4.05 4.94
N SER A 143 -24.26 3.15 4.31
CA SER A 143 -25.67 3.37 3.95
C SER A 143 -26.64 2.72 4.92
#